data_AF-A0A8D6XQG2-F1
#
_entry.id   AF-A0A8D6XQG2-F1
#
_cell.length_a   1.000
_cell.length_b   1.000
_cell.length_c   1.000
_cell.angle_alpha   90.00
_cell.angle_beta   90.00
_cell.angle_gamma   90.00
#
_symmetry.space_group_name_H-M   'P 1'
#
loop_
_entity.id
_entity.type
_entity.pdbx_description
1 polymer ?
#
loop_
_entity_poly.entity_id
_entity_poly.type
_entity_poly.pdbx_seq_one_letter_code
_entity_poly.pdbx_strand_id
1 'polypeptide(L)'
;MTITFTKTDGSSVTHTYRYDGYKILTYSSDKKGVRYLFTATDSQAADNPYQYVQFSDHQIDPTSSAHFHIFFGNSNQEEILKEMDNWPTYYPGKLSGFEIAQEMVSH
;
A
#
# COMPACT_ATOMS: atom_id res chain seq x y z
N MET A 1 4.22 5.46 12.43
CA MET A 1 3.39 6.09 11.37
C MET A 1 1.93 5.83 11.73
N THR A 2 1.01 6.75 11.47
CA THR A 2 -0.44 6.46 11.51
C THR A 2 -1.00 6.42 10.10
N ILE A 3 -1.92 5.50 9.81
CA ILE A 3 -2.65 5.44 8.54
C ILE A 3 -4.13 5.41 8.84
N THR A 4 -4.89 6.26 8.15
CA THR A 4 -6.35 6.32 8.22
C THR A 4 -6.95 5.79 6.91
N PHE A 5 -7.82 4.80 7.01
CA PHE A 5 -8.56 4.23 5.89
C PHE A 5 -10.00 4.73 5.94
N THR A 6 -10.42 5.45 4.90
CA THR A 6 -11.79 5.93 4.74
C THR A 6 -12.50 5.10 3.67
N LYS A 7 -13.63 4.50 4.04
CA LYS A 7 -14.46 3.69 3.14
C LYS A 7 -15.45 4.56 2.37
N THR A 8 -16.08 3.99 1.35
CA THR A 8 -17.08 4.66 0.52
C THR A 8 -18.33 5.08 1.28
N ASP A 9 -18.65 4.42 2.40
CA ASP A 9 -19.73 4.79 3.31
C ASP A 9 -19.38 5.96 4.25
N GLY A 10 -18.17 6.52 4.13
CA GLY A 10 -17.65 7.60 4.96
C GLY A 10 -17.10 7.16 6.32
N SER A 11 -17.26 5.88 6.70
CA SER A 11 -16.64 5.35 7.90
C SER A 11 -15.12 5.33 7.76
N SER A 12 -14.41 5.55 8.88
CA SER A 12 -12.95 5.57 8.89
C SER A 12 -12.40 4.78 10.06
N VAL A 13 -11.24 4.16 9.85
CA VAL A 13 -10.46 3.50 10.90
C VAL A 13 -9.02 3.99 10.81
N THR A 14 -8.38 4.18 11.96
CA THR A 14 -6.99 4.65 12.04
C THR A 14 -6.19 3.70 12.92
N HIS A 15 -5.01 3.32 12.45
CA HIS A 15 -4.08 2.48 13.20
C HIS A 15 -2.70 3.11 13.25
N THR A 16 -1.94 2.74 14.28
CA THR A 16 -0.51 3.05 14.36
C THR A 16 0.28 1.85 13.83
N TYR A 17 1.24 2.11 12.95
CA TYR A 17 2.06 1.10 12.30
C TYR A 17 3.53 1.26 12.68
N ARG A 18 4.18 0.11 12.90
CA ARG A 18 5.64 0.00 12.82
C ARG A 18 6.05 -0.48 11.43
N TYR A 19 7.26 -0.13 11.04
CA TYR A 19 7.91 -0.62 9.84
C TYR A 19 8.56 -1.99 10.12
N ASP A 20 8.31 -2.97 9.25
CA ASP A 20 8.83 -4.35 9.37
C ASP A 20 9.84 -4.70 8.25
N GLY A 21 10.38 -3.68 7.57
CA GLY A 21 11.37 -3.86 6.51
C GLY A 21 10.74 -3.89 5.12
N TYR A 22 11.47 -4.46 4.15
CA TYR A 22 11.03 -4.56 2.77
C TYR A 22 11.25 -5.97 2.21
N LYS A 23 10.56 -6.29 1.13
CA LYS A 23 10.70 -7.54 0.36
C LYS A 23 10.87 -7.22 -1.11
N ILE A 24 11.87 -7.86 -1.73
CA ILE A 24 12.07 -7.83 -3.16
C ILE A 24 11.29 -8.99 -3.77
N LEU A 25 10.40 -8.68 -4.69
CA LEU A 25 9.64 -9.66 -5.47
C LEU A 25 10.26 -9.75 -6.87
N THR A 26 10.32 -10.97 -7.40
CA THR A 26 10.65 -11.23 -8.80
C THR A 26 9.39 -11.72 -9.48
N TYR A 27 8.93 -11.01 -10.50
CA TYR A 27 7.74 -11.35 -11.27
C TYR A 27 8.06 -12.42 -12.31
N SER A 28 7.03 -13.04 -12.89
CA SER A 28 7.17 -14.00 -14.00
C SER A 28 7.85 -13.42 -15.24
N SER A 29 7.89 -12.10 -15.37
CA SER A 29 8.58 -11.36 -16.44
C SER A 29 10.05 -11.05 -16.15
N ASP A 30 10.63 -11.62 -15.08
CA ASP A 30 11.96 -11.30 -14.52
C ASP A 30 12.15 -9.87 -13.98
N LYS A 31 11.18 -8.98 -14.21
CA LYS A 31 11.12 -7.67 -13.55
C LYS A 31 11.04 -7.86 -12.04
N LYS A 32 11.56 -6.88 -11.31
CA LYS A 32 11.52 -6.86 -9.84
C LYS A 32 10.70 -5.70 -9.33
N GLY A 33 10.11 -5.87 -8.16
CA GLY A 33 9.43 -4.83 -7.42
C GLY A 33 9.77 -4.92 -5.93
N VAL A 34 9.63 -3.81 -5.21
CA VAL A 34 9.86 -3.75 -3.76
C VAL A 34 8.53 -3.50 -3.06
N ARG A 35 8.26 -4.30 -2.02
CA ARG A 35 7.17 -4.07 -1.07
C ARG A 35 7.77 -3.56 0.23
N TYR A 36 7.27 -2.45 0.75
CA TYR A 36 7.60 -1.90 2.07
C TYR A 36 6.53 -2.31 3.08
N LEU A 37 6.92 -3.03 4.12
CA LEU A 37 6.00 -3.74 5.01
C LEU A 37 5.76 -2.96 6.31
N PHE A 38 4.50 -2.89 6.72
CA PHE A 38 4.05 -2.24 7.93
C PHE A 38 3.05 -3.13 8.65
N THR A 39 3.17 -3.20 9.98
CA THR A 39 2.22 -3.94 10.83
C THR A 39 1.67 -3.03 11.90
N ALA A 40 0.35 -3.07 12.06
CA ALA A 40 -0.35 -2.31 13.09
C ALA A 40 0.13 -2.74 14.49
N THR A 41 0.23 -1.78 15.41
CA THR A 41 0.71 -2.00 16.79
C THR A 41 -0.42 -2.01 17.81
N ASP A 42 -1.60 -1.51 17.44
CA ASP A 42 -2.77 -1.52 18.30
C ASP A 42 -3.58 -2.82 18.15
N SER A 43 -4.20 -3.26 19.25
CA SER A 43 -4.91 -4.54 19.31
C SER A 43 -6.17 -4.59 18.46
N GLN A 44 -6.77 -3.44 18.16
CA GLN A 44 -8.02 -3.32 17.40
C GLN A 44 -7.83 -3.57 15.90
N ALA A 45 -6.59 -3.58 15.42
CA ALA A 45 -6.30 -3.86 14.03
C ALA A 45 -6.65 -5.29 13.60
N ALA A 46 -6.69 -6.25 14.54
CA ALA A 46 -7.08 -7.63 14.27
C ALA A 46 -8.56 -7.78 13.87
N ASP A 47 -9.40 -6.81 14.23
CA ASP A 47 -10.85 -6.84 13.97
C ASP A 47 -11.23 -6.33 12.57
N ASN A 48 -10.24 -5.96 11.75
CA ASN A 48 -10.44 -5.39 10.43
C ASN A 48 -9.30 -5.78 9.46
N PRO A 49 -9.40 -5.51 8.14
CA PRO A 49 -8.45 -6.03 7.17
C PRO A 49 -7.13 -5.26 7.12
N TYR A 50 -6.89 -4.28 8.00
CA TYR A 50 -5.75 -3.37 7.89
C TYR A 50 -4.61 -3.70 8.86
N GLN A 51 -4.59 -4.89 9.47
CA GLN A 51 -3.54 -5.29 10.40
C GLN A 51 -2.14 -5.29 9.78
N TYR A 52 -2.01 -5.82 8.56
CA TYR A 52 -0.78 -5.84 7.79
C TYR A 52 -0.98 -5.00 6.53
N VAL A 53 -0.03 -4.12 6.24
CA VAL A 53 -0.06 -3.20 5.11
C VAL A 53 1.27 -3.25 4.38
N GLN A 54 1.23 -3.21 3.05
CA GLN A 54 2.40 -3.14 2.19
C GLN A 54 2.23 -2.03 1.16
N PHE A 55 3.31 -1.31 0.89
CA PHE A 55 3.37 -0.30 -0.16
C PHE A 55 4.30 -0.72 -1.29
N SER A 56 3.93 -0.37 -2.52
CA SER A 56 4.78 -0.45 -3.71
C SER A 56 4.56 0.82 -4.52
N ASP A 57 5.59 1.62 -4.75
CA ASP A 57 5.51 2.94 -5.40
C ASP A 57 6.55 3.13 -6.51
N HIS A 58 7.18 2.02 -6.95
CA HIS A 58 8.25 1.99 -7.96
C HIS A 58 9.57 2.65 -7.51
N GLN A 59 9.68 3.05 -6.24
CA GLN A 59 10.90 3.59 -5.65
C GLN A 59 11.63 2.51 -4.84
N ILE A 60 12.96 2.61 -4.78
CA ILE A 60 13.80 1.67 -4.01
C ILE A 60 14.70 2.37 -2.98
N ASP A 61 14.69 3.70 -2.96
CA ASP A 61 15.45 4.55 -2.06
C ASP A 61 14.51 5.52 -1.31
N PRO A 62 14.90 6.05 -0.13
CA PRO A 62 14.08 6.99 0.62
C PRO A 62 13.74 8.24 -0.20
N THR A 63 12.50 8.33 -0.67
CA THR A 63 11.97 9.46 -1.44
C THR A 63 10.47 9.63 -1.17
N SER A 64 9.91 10.75 -1.62
CA SER A 64 8.46 10.96 -1.59
C SER A 64 7.80 10.24 -2.77
N SER A 65 6.79 9.42 -2.47
CA SER A 65 5.99 8.72 -3.48
C SER A 65 5.14 9.69 -4.30
N ALA A 66 5.13 9.52 -5.63
CA ALA A 66 4.22 10.24 -6.53
C ALA A 66 2.82 9.62 -6.53
N HIS A 67 2.76 8.29 -6.53
CA HIS A 67 1.58 7.46 -6.33
C HIS A 67 2.02 6.13 -5.73
N PHE A 68 1.09 5.37 -5.13
CA PHE A 68 1.42 4.06 -4.59
C PHE A 68 0.31 3.04 -4.83
N HIS A 69 0.73 1.78 -4.89
CA HIS A 69 -0.10 0.60 -4.74
C HIS A 69 -0.05 0.15 -3.28
N ILE A 70 -1.20 -0.12 -2.69
CA ILE A 70 -1.31 -0.58 -1.31
C ILE A 70 -1.94 -1.97 -1.26
N PHE A 71 -1.39 -2.84 -0.42
CA PHE A 71 -1.89 -4.18 -0.17
C PHE A 71 -2.10 -4.33 1.32
N PHE A 72 -3.20 -4.96 1.72
CA PHE A 72 -3.52 -5.10 3.13
C PHE A 72 -4.32 -6.36 3.40
N GLY A 73 -4.23 -6.86 4.63
CA GLY A 73 -4.98 -8.03 5.10
C GLY A 73 -4.75 -8.28 6.59
N ASN A 74 -5.43 -9.29 7.12
CA ASN A 74 -5.32 -9.73 8.52
C ASN A 74 -4.74 -11.14 8.69
N SER A 75 -4.15 -11.71 7.63
CA SER A 75 -3.50 -13.04 7.67
C SER A 75 -2.05 -12.95 8.17
N ASN A 76 -1.13 -12.53 7.30
CA ASN A 76 0.27 -12.22 7.60
C ASN A 76 0.93 -11.56 6.37
N GLN A 77 2.15 -11.05 6.54
CA GLN A 77 2.89 -10.39 5.46
C GLN A 77 3.16 -11.34 4.28
N GLU A 78 3.54 -12.59 4.56
CA GLU A 78 3.89 -13.58 3.54
C GLU A 78 2.71 -13.93 2.62
N GLU A 79 1.50 -13.98 3.17
CA GLU A 79 0.29 -14.24 2.40
C GLU A 79 -0.07 -13.05 1.51
N ILE A 80 0.03 -11.82 2.04
CA ILE A 80 -0.27 -10.59 1.28
C ILE A 80 0.75 -10.36 0.16
N LEU A 81 1.99 -10.84 0.30
CA LEU A 81 3.00 -10.78 -0.77
C LEU A 81 2.63 -11.61 -2.00
N LYS A 82 1.71 -12.58 -1.87
CA LYS A 82 1.23 -13.39 -2.99
C LYS A 82 0.18 -12.68 -3.84
N GLU A 83 -0.41 -11.59 -3.35
CA GLU A 83 -1.41 -10.80 -4.07
C GLU A 83 -0.78 -10.06 -5.26
N MET A 84 -1.31 -10.36 -6.45
CA MET A 84 -0.85 -9.85 -7.74
C MET A 84 -1.99 -9.31 -8.62
N ASP A 85 -3.24 -9.61 -8.26
CA ASP A 85 -4.42 -9.32 -9.09
C ASP A 85 -5.13 -8.03 -8.62
N ASN A 86 -5.14 -7.77 -7.31
CA ASN A 86 -5.75 -6.59 -6.72
C ASN A 86 -4.72 -5.68 -6.05
N TRP A 87 -4.49 -4.52 -6.64
CA TRP A 87 -3.52 -3.52 -6.19
C TRP A 87 -4.16 -2.12 -6.16
N PRO A 88 -4.97 -1.81 -5.13
CA PRO A 88 -5.55 -0.49 -4.96
C PRO A 88 -4.50 0.61 -5.11
N THR A 89 -4.77 1.58 -5.99
CA THR A 89 -3.80 2.61 -6.39
C THR A 89 -4.28 3.99 -5.96
N TYR A 90 -3.40 4.75 -5.33
CA TYR A 90 -3.71 6.06 -4.75
C TYR A 90 -2.76 7.13 -5.28
N TYR A 91 -3.34 8.28 -5.60
CA TYR A 91 -2.67 9.51 -5.99
C TYR A 91 -2.90 10.60 -4.93
N PRO A 92 -2.07 11.67 -4.89
CA PRO A 92 -2.27 12.80 -3.99
C PRO A 92 -3.64 13.44 -4.19
N GLY A 93 -4.42 13.61 -3.11
CA GLY A 93 -5.79 14.13 -3.18
C GLY A 93 -5.95 15.57 -3.68
N LYS A 94 -4.83 16.28 -3.92
CA LYS A 94 -4.81 17.61 -4.54
C LYS A 94 -4.89 17.57 -6.07
N LEU A 95 -4.68 16.41 -6.70
CA LEU A 95 -4.73 16.25 -8.14
C LEU A 95 -6.19 16.09 -8.61
N SER A 96 -6.48 16.72 -9.74
CA SER A 96 -7.70 16.48 -10.50
C SER A 96 -7.67 15.12 -11.20
N GLY A 97 -8.85 14.62 -11.58
CA GLY A 97 -8.93 13.38 -12.38
C GLY A 97 -8.19 13.46 -13.72
N PHE A 98 -8.08 14.65 -14.31
CA PHE A 98 -7.33 14.85 -15.55
C PHE A 98 -5.81 14.77 -15.31
N GLU A 99 -5.30 15.41 -14.25
CA GLU A 99 -3.87 15.31 -13.88
C GLU A 99 -3.49 13.86 -13.56
N ILE A 100 -4.34 13.13 -12.83
CA ILE A 100 -4.12 11.69 -12.57
C ILE A 100 -4.07 10.91 -13.89
N ALA A 101 -5.02 11.12 -14.80
CA ALA A 101 -5.02 10.43 -16.10
C ALA A 101 -3.77 10.76 -16.93
N GLN A 102 -3.29 12.00 -16.88
CA GLN A 102 -2.08 12.43 -17.56
C GLN A 102 -0.83 11.78 -16.98
N GLU A 103 -0.73 11.67 -15.65
CA GLU A 103 0.35 10.93 -15.01
C GLU A 103 0.31 9.46 -15.42
N MET A 104 -0.86 8.80 -15.39
CA MET A 104 -1.01 7.39 -15.74
C MET A 104 -0.51 7.05 -17.15
N VAL A 105 -0.73 7.91 -18.15
CA VAL A 105 -0.28 7.66 -19.54
C VAL A 105 1.21 7.94 -19.78
N SER A 106 1.89 8.59 -18.84
CA SER A 106 3.33 8.87 -18.92
C SER A 106 4.23 7.78 -18.33
N HIS A 107 3.64 6.76 -17.68
CA HIS A 107 4.32 5.62 -17.07
C HIS A 107 4.35 4.41 -18.01
#